data_AF-A0A0H5DPK5-F1
#
_entry.id   AF-A0A0H5DPK5-F1
#
_cell.length_a   1.000
_cell.length_b   1.000
_cell.length_c   1.000
_cell.angle_alpha   90.00
_cell.angle_beta   90.00
_cell.angle_gamma   90.00
#
_symmetry.space_group_name_H-M   'P 1'
#
loop_
_entity.id
_entity.type
_entity.pdbx_description
1 polymer ?
#
loop_
_entity_poly.entity_id
_entity_poly.type
_entity_poly.pdbx_seq_one_letter_code
_entity_poly.pdbx_strand_id
1 'polypeptide(L)' 'MALDVHEDYKVILDGKHACYVLITCDSADQLGQMQVEMSYEGDPGLVSYLLKGAKSLVDKQK' A
#
# COMPACT_ATOMS: atom_id res chain seq x y z
N MET A 1 6.42 6.32 21.04
CA MET A 1 5.73 6.97 19.91
C MET A 1 5.77 5.97 18.77
N ALA A 2 4.62 5.50 18.30
CA ALA A 2 4.60 4.66 17.11
C ALA A 2 5.04 5.54 15.93
N LEU A 3 6.09 5.11 15.24
CA LEU A 3 6.50 5.74 13.99
C LEU A 3 5.49 5.30 12.94
N ASP A 4 4.70 6.24 12.44
CA ASP A 4 3.79 5.99 11.34
C ASP A 4 4.59 6.09 10.04
N VAL A 5 5.04 4.93 9.57
CA VAL A 5 5.83 4.80 8.35
C VAL A 5 5.07 5.35 7.14
N HIS A 6 3.74 5.26 7.14
CA HIS A 6 2.94 5.71 6.01
C HIS A 6 2.93 7.23 5.90
N GLU A 7 2.88 7.95 7.02
CA GLU A 7 3.02 9.42 7.04
C GLU A 7 4.44 9.87 6.65
N ASP A 8 5.48 9.19 7.12
CA ASP A 8 6.88 9.52 6.74
C ASP A 8 7.09 9.39 5.22
N TYR A 9 6.62 8.28 4.62
CA TYR A 9 6.71 8.10 3.18
C TYR A 9 5.78 9.02 2.41
N LYS A 10 4.63 9.40 2.97
CA LYS A 10 3.76 10.38 2.35
C LYS A 10 4.48 11.70 2.13
N VAL A 11 5.20 12.21 3.13
CA VAL A 11 6.01 13.44 2.99
C VAL A 11 7.09 13.29 1.91
N ILE A 12 7.71 12.11 1.80
CA ILE A 12 8.77 11.87 0.81
C ILE A 12 8.20 11.82 -0.62
N LEU A 13 7.03 11.22 -0.80
CA LEU A 13 6.43 10.91 -2.11
C LEU A 13 5.49 12.02 -2.61
N ASP A 14 4.99 12.88 -1.71
CA ASP A 14 4.09 13.99 -2.04
C ASP A 14 4.73 14.95 -3.05
N GLY A 15 3.94 15.34 -4.05
CA GLY A 15 4.37 16.21 -5.16
C GLY A 15 5.42 15.62 -6.11
N LYS A 16 6.02 14.46 -5.83
CA LYS A 16 7.06 13.83 -6.68
C LYS A 16 6.50 12.79 -7.65
N HIS A 17 5.31 12.26 -7.35
CA HIS A 17 4.69 11.21 -8.16
C HIS A 17 3.22 11.54 -8.43
N ALA A 18 2.73 11.14 -9.61
CA ALA A 18 1.34 11.37 -10.00
C ALA A 18 0.34 10.47 -9.22
N CYS A 19 0.80 9.33 -8.72
CA CYS A 19 0.03 8.38 -7.91
C CYS A 19 0.95 7.35 -7.28
N TYR A 20 0.63 6.89 -6.06
CA TYR A 20 1.27 5.75 -5.44
C TYR A 20 0.32 4.95 -4.53
N VAL A 21 0.71 3.71 -4.28
CA VAL A 21 0.08 2.80 -3.32
C VAL A 21 1.19 2.29 -2.41
N LEU A 22 1.06 2.51 -1.11
CA LEU A 22 1.98 2.00 -0.10
C LEU A 22 1.30 0.86 0.65
N ILE A 23 1.91 -0.32 0.66
CA ILE A 23 1.44 -1.49 1.39
C ILE A 23 2.57 -1.94 2.30
N THR A 24 2.31 -2.00 3.60
CA THR A 24 3.23 -2.58 4.57
C THR A 24 2.57 -3.78 5.25
N CYS A 25 3.39 -4.73 5.67
CA CYS A 25 2.97 -5.94 6.35
C CYS A 25 3.96 -6.19 7.47
N ASP A 26 3.45 -6.22 8.70
CA ASP A 26 4.26 -6.60 9.85
C ASP A 26 4.46 -8.10 9.91
N SER A 27 5.44 -8.52 10.71
CA SER A 27 5.61 -9.94 11.03
C SER A 27 4.33 -10.49 11.65
N ALA A 28 3.99 -11.74 11.30
CA ALA A 28 2.85 -12.41 11.90
C ALA A 28 3.00 -12.48 13.42
N ASP A 29 1.91 -12.21 14.14
CA ASP A 29 1.87 -12.31 15.59
C ASP A 29 1.84 -13.79 16.06
N GLN A 30 1.75 -14.00 17.37
CA GLN A 30 1.71 -15.34 17.96
C GLN A 30 0.48 -16.17 17.55
N LEU A 31 -0.55 -15.53 17.00
CA LEU A 31 -1.76 -16.15 16.48
C LEU A 31 -1.72 -16.31 14.95
N GLY A 32 -0.61 -15.94 14.31
CA GLY A 32 -0.46 -15.96 12.86
C GLY A 32 -1.18 -14.83 12.14
N GLN A 33 -1.65 -13.81 12.86
CA GLN A 33 -2.30 -12.64 12.27
C GLN A 33 -1.23 -11.65 11.81
N MET A 34 -1.41 -11.13 10.60
CA MET A 34 -0.54 -10.09 10.06
C MET A 34 -1.29 -8.76 10.07
N GLN A 35 -0.64 -7.72 10.60
CA GLN A 35 -1.08 -6.34 10.44
C GLN A 35 -0.68 -5.90 9.02
N VAL A 36 -1.68 -5.54 8.23
CA VAL A 36 -1.50 -5.04 6.87
C VAL A 36 -2.08 -3.64 6.82
N GLU A 37 -1.25 -2.67 6.47
CA GLU A 37 -1.65 -1.28 6.31
C GLU A 37 -1.53 -0.86 4.85
N MET A 38 -2.47 -0.05 4.37
CA MET A 38 -2.50 0.42 2.99
C MET A 38 -2.83 1.91 2.93
N SER A 39 -1.96 2.67 2.28
CA SER A 39 -2.18 4.10 1.97
C SER A 39 -2.21 4.33 0.47
N TYR A 40 -3.11 5.20 0.04
CA TYR A 40 -3.36 5.50 -1.37
C TYR A 40 -3.35 7.01 -1.58
N GLU A 41 -2.57 7.49 -2.54
CA GLU A 41 -2.50 8.92 -2.87
C GLU A 41 -2.39 9.11 -4.38
N GLY A 42 -2.93 10.24 -4.84
CA GLY A 42 -3.04 10.60 -6.26
C GLY A 42 -4.44 10.41 -6.84
N ASP A 43 -4.53 10.32 -8.17
CA ASP A 43 -5.82 10.20 -8.86
C ASP A 43 -6.54 8.88 -8.51
N PRO A 44 -7.81 8.91 -8.03
CA PRO A 44 -8.55 7.72 -7.65
C PRO A 44 -8.75 6.71 -8.81
N GLY A 45 -8.86 7.19 -10.05
CA GLY A 45 -8.98 6.34 -11.22
C GLY A 45 -7.69 5.56 -11.47
N LEU A 46 -6.54 6.24 -11.37
CA LEU A 46 -5.23 5.63 -11.51
C LEU A 46 -4.90 4.66 -10.37
N VAL A 47 -5.20 5.02 -9.12
CA VAL A 47 -5.08 4.10 -7.96
C VAL A 47 -5.92 2.84 -8.20
N SER A 48 -7.19 2.99 -8.59
CA SER A 48 -8.09 1.86 -8.86
C SER A 48 -7.57 0.98 -9.99
N TYR A 49 -7.00 1.57 -11.04
CA TYR A 49 -6.39 0.85 -12.15
C TYR A 49 -5.19 0.00 -11.69
N LEU A 50 -4.28 0.59 -10.90
CA LEU A 50 -3.11 -0.11 -10.35
C LEU A 50 -3.52 -1.29 -9.47
N LEU A 51 -4.49 -1.09 -8.57
CA LEU A 51 -4.97 -2.14 -7.68
C LEU A 51 -5.66 -3.29 -8.43
N LYS A 52 -6.51 -2.96 -9.40
CA LYS A 52 -7.18 -3.98 -10.23
C LYS A 52 -6.17 -4.79 -11.04
N GLY A 53 -5.16 -4.13 -11.60
CA GLY A 53 -4.07 -4.78 -12.33
C GLY A 53 -3.27 -5.73 -11.43
N ALA A 54 -2.84 -5.26 -10.26
CA ALA A 54 -2.10 -6.06 -9.29
C ALA A 54 -2.90 -7.29 -8.83
N LYS A 55 -4.19 -7.10 -8.50
CA LYS A 55 -5.08 -8.20 -8.13
C LYS A 55 -5.21 -9.24 -9.25
N SER A 56 -5.38 -8.81 -10.50
CA SER A 56 -5.50 -9.74 -11.64
C SER A 56 -4.25 -10.60 -11.84
N LEU A 57 -3.06 -10.06 -11.55
CA LEU A 57 -1.80 -10.82 -11.63
C LEU A 57 -1.70 -11.87 -10.52
N VAL A 58 -2.05 -11.51 -9.29
CA VAL A 58 -2.04 -12.45 -8.14
C VAL A 58 -3.05 -13.58 -8.36
N ASP A 59 -4.25 -13.26 -8.84
CA ASP A 59 -5.30 -14.26 -9.08
C ASP A 59 -4.92 -15.25 -10.21
N LYS A 60 -4.07 -14.85 -11.16
CA LYS A 60 -3.55 -15.74 -12.23
C LYS A 60 -2.45 -16.70 -11.77
N GLN A 61 -1.82 -16.46 -10.62
CA GLN A 61 -0.76 -17.31 -10.07
C GLN A 61 -1.30 -18.39 -9.12
N LYS A 62 -2.63 -18.50 -8.98
CA LYS A 62 -3.32 -19.58 -8.28
C LYS A 62 -3.91 -20.58 -9.26
#